data_AF-A0ABD2V543-F1
#
_entry.id   AF-A0ABD2V543-F1
#
_cell.length_a   1.000
_cell.length_b   1.000
_cell.length_c   1.000
_cell.angle_alpha   90.00
_cell.angle_beta   90.00
_cell.angle_gamma   90.00
#
_symmetry.space_group_name_H-M   'P 1'
#
loop_
_entity.id
_entity.type
_entity.pdbx_description
1 polymer ?
#
loop_
_entity_poly.entity_id
_entity_poly.type
_entity_poly.pdbx_seq_one_letter_code
_entity_poly.pdbx_strand_id
1 'polypeptide(L)'
;MEEHDQEDKAARECFKNPERPVQSWTRALFRTNTKCDMLLNNLCESFNRGPRVSVDGLGGVNIVDMKAKSCTCRRWELTGLPCPHAYACISGNSERVEDYVDTFYTIETFKNVYSHYINPTNPKDHWPEVVDCGEVIPPKIVKKKRGRKPKSRKKPEELEKKKKVEAVGKAEKRAE
;
A
#
# COMPACT_ATOMS: atom_id res chain seq x y z
N MET A 1 7.75 32.26 8.96
CA MET A 1 8.80 31.61 8.14
C MET A 1 9.83 30.90 9.02
N GLU A 2 9.94 31.24 10.30
CA GLU A 2 10.92 30.63 11.23
C GLU A 2 10.48 29.30 11.88
N GLU A 3 9.18 28.95 11.85
CA GLU A 3 8.70 27.69 12.47
C GLU A 3 9.00 26.43 11.65
N HIS A 4 9.13 26.54 10.32
CA HIS A 4 9.40 25.38 9.44
C HIS A 4 10.86 24.91 9.54
N ASP A 5 11.78 25.82 9.87
CA ASP A 5 13.21 25.49 10.05
C ASP A 5 13.46 24.76 11.39
N GLN A 6 12.57 24.96 12.38
CA GLN A 6 12.67 24.32 13.70
C GLN A 6 12.28 22.84 13.66
N GLU A 7 11.25 22.47 12.87
CA GLU A 7 10.82 21.08 12.67
C GLU A 7 11.91 20.23 11.98
N ASP A 8 12.66 20.86 11.07
CA ASP A 8 13.71 20.20 10.27
C ASP A 8 15.02 20.01 11.06
N LYS A 9 15.22 20.79 12.14
CA LYS A 9 16.38 20.67 13.03
C LYS A 9 16.29 19.42 13.92
N ALA A 10 15.13 19.15 14.51
CA ALA A 10 14.89 17.93 15.29
C ALA A 10 15.00 16.67 14.41
N ALA A 11 14.54 16.76 13.15
CA ALA A 11 14.72 15.70 12.17
C ALA A 11 16.20 15.49 11.79
N ARG A 12 17.00 16.54 11.61
CA ARG A 12 18.46 16.41 11.38
C ARG A 12 19.21 15.86 12.59
N GLU A 13 18.79 16.23 13.79
CA GLU A 13 19.43 15.79 15.04
C GLU A 13 19.14 14.31 15.35
N CYS A 14 17.97 13.79 14.94
CA CYS A 14 17.65 12.36 15.10
C CYS A 14 18.54 11.41 14.27
N PHE A 15 19.21 11.92 13.22
CA PHE A 15 20.21 11.17 12.45
C PHE A 15 21.58 11.12 13.13
N LYS A 16 21.83 11.97 14.14
CA LYS A 16 23.11 12.03 14.87
C LYS A 16 23.12 11.21 16.15
N ASN A 17 22.02 10.56 16.51
CA ASN A 17 21.92 9.76 17.74
C ASN A 17 22.74 8.45 17.60
N PRO A 18 23.82 8.26 18.38
CA PRO A 18 24.70 7.09 18.28
C PRO A 18 24.04 5.77 18.73
N GLU A 19 22.90 5.81 19.42
CA GLU A 19 22.18 4.61 19.86
C GLU A 19 21.26 4.03 18.78
N ARG A 20 21.10 4.69 17.62
CA ARG A 20 20.20 4.20 16.57
C ARG A 20 20.90 3.13 15.72
N PRO A 21 20.47 1.85 15.76
CA PRO A 21 21.11 0.78 15.00
C PRO A 21 21.09 1.08 13.51
N VAL A 22 22.26 1.02 12.86
CA VAL A 22 22.48 1.31 11.42
C VAL A 22 21.55 0.55 10.47
N GLN A 23 21.03 -0.63 10.89
CA GLN A 23 20.09 -1.41 10.09
C GLN A 23 18.72 -0.73 9.88
N SER A 24 18.40 0.28 10.69
CA SER A 24 17.09 0.96 10.63
C SER A 24 17.01 2.06 9.56
N TRP A 25 18.13 2.49 8.97
CA TRP A 25 18.16 3.61 8.01
C TRP A 25 19.08 3.39 6.81
N THR A 26 20.05 2.47 6.87
CA THR A 26 20.88 2.12 5.71
C THR A 26 20.15 1.12 4.80
N ARG A 27 19.76 1.56 3.60
CA ARG A 27 19.07 0.73 2.58
C ARG A 27 19.80 -0.59 2.27
N ALA A 28 21.13 -0.61 2.31
CA ALA A 28 21.92 -1.82 2.06
C ALA A 28 21.79 -2.89 3.16
N LEU A 29 21.32 -2.50 4.35
CA LEU A 29 21.13 -3.39 5.51
C LEU A 29 19.64 -3.70 5.75
N PHE A 30 18.76 -3.26 4.85
CA PHE A 30 17.35 -3.64 4.93
C PHE A 30 17.21 -5.14 4.68
N ARG A 31 16.39 -5.78 5.51
CA ARG A 31 16.04 -7.18 5.32
C ARG A 31 15.35 -7.34 3.96
N THR A 32 15.86 -8.24 3.12
CA THR A 32 15.28 -8.60 1.82
C THR A 32 13.97 -9.38 1.95
N ASN A 33 13.74 -9.96 3.13
CA ASN A 33 12.48 -10.49 3.57
C ASN A 33 11.50 -9.34 3.84
N THR A 34 10.67 -9.06 2.85
CA THR A 34 9.44 -8.28 2.97
C THR A 34 8.64 -8.79 4.15
N LYS A 35 8.49 -7.98 5.21
CA LYS A 35 7.49 -8.21 6.26
C LYS A 35 6.10 -7.88 5.73
N CYS A 36 5.67 -8.61 4.70
CA CYS A 36 4.27 -8.73 4.37
C CYS A 36 3.72 -9.73 5.39
N ASP A 37 3.18 -9.23 6.50
CA ASP A 37 2.39 -10.06 7.42
C ASP A 37 1.08 -10.41 6.70
N MET A 38 1.14 -11.38 5.80
CA MET A 38 -0.02 -11.99 5.15
C MET A 38 -0.57 -13.13 6.02
N LEU A 39 -0.53 -12.99 7.36
CA LEU A 39 -1.37 -13.79 8.23
C LEU A 39 -2.81 -13.25 8.21
N LEU A 40 -3.51 -13.52 7.11
CA LEU A 40 -4.96 -13.72 7.17
C LEU A 40 -5.24 -15.17 6.80
N ASN A 41 -5.13 -15.96 7.85
CA ASN A 41 -5.81 -17.22 8.11
C ASN A 41 -7.29 -17.15 7.69
N ASN A 42 -7.59 -17.31 6.38
CA ASN A 42 -8.79 -17.99 5.85
C ASN A 42 -8.84 -18.08 4.30
N LEU A 43 -7.73 -18.31 3.59
CA LEU A 43 -7.72 -18.36 2.11
C LEU A 43 -7.88 -19.76 1.49
N CYS A 44 -8.39 -20.73 2.24
CA CYS A 44 -8.55 -22.10 1.74
C CYS A 44 -9.95 -22.63 2.03
N GLU A 45 -10.88 -22.31 1.15
CA GLU A 45 -12.04 -23.13 0.81
C GLU A 45 -12.61 -22.57 -0.51
N SER A 46 -11.96 -22.81 -1.65
CA SER A 46 -12.48 -23.78 -2.62
C SER A 46 -11.42 -24.09 -3.67
N PHE A 47 -10.73 -25.23 -3.52
CA PHE A 47 -9.96 -25.81 -4.62
C PHE A 47 -10.91 -26.38 -5.67
N ASN A 48 -11.35 -25.52 -6.58
CA ASN A 48 -11.80 -25.96 -7.89
C ASN A 48 -10.74 -25.48 -8.88
N ARG A 49 -10.03 -26.43 -9.50
CA ARG A 49 -8.98 -26.22 -10.52
C ARG A 49 -9.54 -25.65 -11.85
N GLY A 50 -10.57 -24.81 -11.73
CA GLY A 50 -11.26 -24.16 -12.82
C GLY A 50 -10.61 -22.81 -13.16
N PRO A 51 -10.90 -22.27 -14.36
CA PRO A 51 -10.34 -21.00 -14.80
C PRO A 51 -10.81 -19.80 -13.97
N ARG A 52 -11.95 -19.92 -13.27
CA ARG A 52 -12.52 -18.92 -12.36
C ARG A 52 -12.58 -19.48 -10.95
N VAL A 53 -12.01 -18.75 -10.01
CA VAL A 53 -11.95 -19.15 -8.59
C VAL A 53 -12.48 -18.00 -7.73
N SER A 54 -13.31 -18.32 -6.75
CA SER A 54 -13.74 -17.39 -5.71
C SER A 54 -12.74 -17.43 -4.56
N VAL A 55 -12.22 -16.26 -4.17
CA VAL A 55 -11.25 -16.09 -3.10
C VAL A 55 -11.80 -15.09 -2.09
N ASP A 56 -11.89 -15.50 -0.83
CA ASP A 56 -12.26 -14.61 0.26
C ASP A 56 -11.12 -13.63 0.57
N GLY A 57 -11.45 -12.34 0.62
CA GLY A 57 -10.50 -11.27 0.87
C GLY A 57 -11.03 -10.22 1.83
N LEU A 58 -10.16 -9.28 2.21
CA LEU A 58 -10.57 -8.09 2.97
C LEU A 58 -11.51 -7.25 2.11
N GLY A 59 -12.81 -7.28 2.43
CA GLY A 59 -13.86 -6.62 1.65
C GLY A 59 -14.83 -7.56 0.94
N GLY A 60 -14.72 -8.88 1.16
CA GLY A 60 -15.67 -9.88 0.67
C GLY A 60 -15.05 -10.85 -0.34
N VAL A 61 -15.90 -11.66 -0.95
CA VAL A 61 -15.48 -12.66 -1.95
C VAL A 61 -15.10 -11.96 -3.25
N ASN A 62 -13.91 -12.26 -3.75
CA ASN A 62 -13.43 -11.79 -5.04
C ASN A 62 -13.33 -12.95 -6.03
N ILE A 63 -13.77 -12.71 -7.26
CA ILE A 63 -13.66 -13.71 -8.32
C ILE A 63 -12.40 -13.41 -9.13
N VAL A 64 -11.51 -14.38 -9.22
CA VAL A 64 -10.27 -14.35 -10.00
C VAL A 64 -10.49 -15.18 -11.26
N ASP A 65 -10.18 -14.63 -12.42
CA ASP A 65 -10.11 -15.37 -13.69
C ASP A 65 -8.64 -15.46 -14.11
N MET A 66 -8.10 -16.68 -14.06
CA MET A 66 -6.69 -16.95 -14.33
C MET A 66 -6.37 -16.87 -15.82
N LYS A 67 -7.32 -17.22 -16.70
CA LYS A 67 -7.12 -17.18 -18.16
C LYS A 67 -7.17 -15.75 -18.67
N ALA A 68 -8.13 -14.98 -18.18
CA ALA A 68 -8.26 -13.57 -18.54
C ALA A 68 -7.30 -12.65 -17.78
N LYS A 69 -6.51 -13.17 -16.83
CA LYS A 69 -5.63 -12.39 -15.94
C LYS A 69 -6.39 -11.23 -15.28
N SER A 70 -7.60 -11.50 -14.78
CA SER A 70 -8.49 -10.48 -14.21
C SER A 70 -9.00 -10.87 -12.82
N CYS A 71 -9.41 -9.87 -12.04
CA CYS A 71 -9.98 -10.08 -10.72
C CYS A 71 -11.03 -9.01 -10.44
N THR A 72 -12.12 -9.35 -9.74
CA THR A 72 -13.18 -8.39 -9.35
C THR A 72 -12.67 -7.18 -8.56
N CYS A 73 -11.52 -7.31 -7.88
CA CYS A 73 -10.86 -6.17 -7.25
C CYS A 73 -10.24 -5.16 -8.24
N ARG A 74 -10.26 -5.45 -9.54
CA ARG A 74 -9.72 -4.70 -10.69
C ARG A 74 -8.23 -4.39 -10.66
N ARG A 75 -7.53 -4.72 -9.57
CA ARG A 75 -6.12 -4.38 -9.40
C ARG A 75 -5.25 -5.05 -10.47
N TRP A 76 -5.52 -6.29 -10.82
CA TRP A 76 -4.76 -7.00 -11.86
C TRP A 76 -4.94 -6.36 -13.24
N GLU A 77 -6.18 -6.03 -13.62
CA GLU A 77 -6.47 -5.37 -14.90
C GLU A 77 -5.84 -3.97 -14.99
N LEU A 78 -5.81 -3.23 -13.88
CA LEU A 78 -5.27 -1.87 -13.83
C LEU A 78 -3.75 -1.83 -13.81
N THR A 79 -3.10 -2.76 -13.10
CA THR A 79 -1.65 -2.72 -12.92
C THR A 79 -0.90 -3.74 -13.76
N GLY A 80 -1.57 -4.69 -14.42
CA GLY A 80 -0.90 -5.81 -15.10
C GLY A 80 -0.12 -6.75 -14.17
N LEU A 81 -0.30 -6.60 -12.85
CA LEU A 81 0.39 -7.38 -11.82
C LEU A 81 -0.63 -8.19 -11.02
N PRO A 82 -0.37 -9.48 -10.73
CA PRO A 82 -1.26 -10.28 -9.91
C PRO A 82 -1.60 -9.59 -8.59
N CYS A 83 -2.89 -9.41 -8.33
CA CYS A 83 -3.40 -8.91 -7.05
C CYS A 83 -3.23 -9.95 -5.94
N PRO A 84 -3.43 -9.60 -4.64
CA PRO A 84 -3.31 -10.58 -3.55
C PRO A 84 -4.21 -11.81 -3.71
N HIS A 85 -5.42 -11.64 -4.25
CA HIS A 85 -6.34 -12.75 -4.54
C HIS A 85 -5.79 -13.68 -5.64
N ALA A 86 -5.27 -13.08 -6.72
CA ALA A 86 -4.66 -13.81 -7.81
C ALA A 86 -3.39 -14.53 -7.40
N TYR A 87 -2.53 -13.88 -6.61
CA TYR A 87 -1.33 -14.48 -6.05
C TYR A 87 -1.66 -15.73 -5.24
N ALA A 88 -2.72 -15.69 -4.44
CA ALA A 88 -3.15 -16.86 -3.68
C ALA A 88 -3.62 -18.02 -4.59
N CYS A 89 -4.37 -17.72 -5.67
CA CYS A 89 -4.74 -18.74 -6.66
C CYS A 89 -3.49 -19.36 -7.33
N ILE A 90 -2.55 -18.53 -7.77
CA ILE A 90 -1.32 -18.98 -8.44
C ILE A 90 -0.48 -19.84 -7.49
N SER A 91 -0.29 -19.37 -6.25
CA SER A 91 0.47 -20.09 -5.23
C SER A 91 -0.22 -21.41 -4.85
N GLY A 92 -1.56 -21.43 -4.78
CA GLY A 92 -2.33 -22.65 -4.56
C GLY A 92 -2.20 -23.65 -5.71
N ASN A 93 -2.12 -23.17 -6.95
CA ASN A 93 -1.89 -24.01 -8.13
C ASN A 93 -0.43 -24.49 -8.26
N SER A 94 0.48 -24.05 -7.38
CA SER A 94 1.92 -24.31 -7.50
C SER A 94 2.51 -23.82 -8.84
N GLU A 95 1.95 -22.75 -9.38
CA GLU A 95 2.40 -22.12 -10.61
C GLU A 95 3.33 -20.93 -10.31
N ARG A 96 4.09 -20.51 -11.33
CA ARG A 96 5.02 -19.38 -11.19
C ARG A 96 4.28 -18.08 -11.41
N VAL A 97 4.47 -17.12 -10.52
CA VAL A 97 3.78 -15.82 -10.56
C VAL A 97 4.27 -14.97 -11.72
N GLU A 98 5.53 -15.12 -12.12
CA GLU A 98 6.13 -14.36 -13.20
C GLU A 98 5.44 -14.61 -14.56
N ASP A 99 4.90 -15.81 -14.78
CA ASP A 99 4.19 -16.17 -16.02
C ASP A 99 2.85 -15.40 -16.18
N TYR A 100 2.34 -14.88 -15.06
CA TYR A 100 1.08 -14.17 -14.95
C TYR A 100 1.23 -12.65 -14.98
N VAL A 101 2.45 -12.13 -14.89
CA VAL A 101 2.77 -10.71 -15.01
C VAL A 101 2.62 -10.25 -16.46
N ASP A 102 2.22 -9.00 -16.66
CA ASP A 102 2.14 -8.40 -17.99
C ASP A 102 3.53 -8.25 -18.64
N THR A 103 3.58 -8.46 -19.95
CA THR A 103 4.78 -8.31 -20.77
C THR A 103 5.47 -6.95 -20.61
N PHE A 104 4.71 -5.90 -20.28
CA PHE A 104 5.21 -4.55 -20.04
C PHE A 104 6.33 -4.50 -18.98
N TYR A 105 6.29 -5.40 -17.99
CA TYR A 105 7.28 -5.46 -16.91
C TYR A 105 8.51 -6.32 -17.23
N THR A 106 8.64 -6.85 -18.44
CA THR A 106 9.79 -7.68 -18.81
C THR A 106 11.04 -6.82 -19.05
N ILE A 107 12.21 -7.43 -18.85
CA ILE A 107 13.50 -6.77 -19.18
C ILE A 107 13.59 -6.49 -20.68
N GLU A 108 12.99 -7.35 -21.50
CA GLU A 108 12.95 -7.21 -22.95
C GLU A 108 12.17 -5.96 -23.37
N THR A 109 10.94 -5.77 -22.87
CA THR A 109 10.17 -4.54 -23.15
C THR A 109 10.89 -3.30 -22.65
N PHE A 110 11.50 -3.36 -21.45
CA PHE A 110 12.30 -2.25 -20.94
C PHE A 110 13.45 -1.90 -21.90
N LYS A 111 14.25 -2.88 -22.33
CA LYS A 111 15.34 -2.66 -23.30
C LYS A 111 14.83 -2.13 -24.63
N ASN A 112 13.68 -2.61 -25.10
CA ASN A 112 13.09 -2.17 -26.36
C ASN A 112 12.60 -0.72 -26.28
N VAL A 113 11.96 -0.32 -25.18
CA VAL A 113 11.48 1.05 -24.94
C VAL A 113 12.64 2.04 -24.91
N TYR A 114 13.77 1.67 -24.30
CA TYR A 114 14.98 2.50 -24.21
C TYR A 114 16.03 2.16 -25.29
N SER A 115 15.65 1.42 -26.34
CA SER A 115 16.57 1.06 -27.42
C SER A 115 16.95 2.26 -28.28
N HIS A 116 16.08 3.27 -28.33
CA HIS A 116 16.29 4.52 -29.05
C HIS A 116 16.77 5.62 -28.11
N TYR A 117 17.57 6.53 -28.66
CA TYR A 117 18.05 7.69 -27.92
C TYR A 117 16.88 8.58 -27.47
N ILE A 118 16.82 8.86 -26.17
CA ILE A 118 16.01 9.98 -25.67
C ILE A 118 16.77 11.24 -26.04
N ASN A 119 16.29 11.93 -27.09
CA ASN A 119 16.92 13.16 -27.53
C ASN A 119 16.87 14.19 -26.38
N PRO A 120 17.98 14.89 -26.12
CA PRO A 120 17.95 15.99 -25.17
C PRO A 120 16.94 17.03 -25.63
N THR A 121 16.21 17.60 -24.67
CA THR A 121 15.33 18.73 -24.96
C THR A 121 16.19 19.91 -25.42
N ASN A 122 15.71 20.66 -26.41
CA ASN A 122 16.38 21.87 -26.85
C ASN A 122 16.62 22.82 -25.66
N PRO A 123 17.70 23.63 -25.68
CA PRO A 123 17.86 24.72 -24.73
C PRO A 123 16.62 25.61 -24.69
N LYS A 124 16.34 26.21 -23.53
CA LYS A 124 15.15 27.05 -23.30
C LYS A 124 14.97 28.14 -24.34
N ASP A 125 16.09 28.68 -24.85
CA ASP A 125 16.13 29.74 -25.87
C ASP A 125 15.55 29.32 -27.23
N HIS A 126 15.42 28.01 -27.47
CA HIS A 126 14.86 27.44 -28.71
C HIS A 126 13.45 26.88 -28.52
N TRP A 127 12.83 27.10 -27.36
CA TRP A 127 11.46 26.65 -27.14
C TRP A 127 10.51 27.57 -27.90
N PRO A 128 9.46 27.04 -28.56
CA PRO A 128 8.47 27.88 -29.21
C PRO A 128 7.82 28.79 -28.18
N GLU A 129 7.65 30.07 -28.53
CA GLU A 129 6.84 30.98 -27.72
C GLU A 129 5.41 30.45 -27.69
N VAL A 130 4.93 30.11 -26.49
CA VAL A 130 3.60 29.52 -26.33
C VAL A 130 2.58 30.65 -26.36
N VAL A 131 2.04 30.93 -27.55
CA VAL A 131 1.13 32.07 -27.81
C VAL A 131 -0.27 31.84 -27.20
N ASP A 132 -0.66 30.58 -26.99
CA ASP A 132 -1.97 30.22 -26.46
C ASP A 132 -1.88 28.94 -25.62
N CYS A 133 -1.24 29.04 -24.44
CA CYS A 133 -1.50 28.09 -23.38
C CYS A 133 -2.56 28.73 -22.48
N GLY A 134 -3.82 28.34 -22.71
CA GLY A 134 -4.94 28.77 -21.88
C GLY A 134 -4.62 28.67 -20.39
N GLU A 135 -5.35 29.42 -19.57
CA GLU A 135 -5.06 29.64 -18.14
C GLU A 135 -4.67 28.33 -17.44
N VAL A 136 -3.39 28.21 -17.05
CA VAL A 136 -2.88 27.02 -16.35
C VAL A 136 -3.39 27.10 -14.91
N ILE A 137 -4.55 26.51 -14.67
CA ILE A 137 -5.15 26.46 -13.33
C ILE A 137 -4.37 25.41 -12.50
N PRO A 138 -3.61 25.81 -11.47
CA PRO A 138 -2.93 24.84 -10.62
C PRO A 138 -3.96 23.92 -9.95
N PRO A 139 -3.64 22.62 -9.76
CA PRO A 139 -4.54 21.72 -9.05
C PRO A 139 -4.87 22.30 -7.68
N LYS A 140 -6.17 22.40 -7.37
CA LYS A 140 -6.63 22.97 -6.10
C LYS A 140 -5.98 22.21 -4.95
N ILE A 141 -5.09 22.88 -4.21
CA ILE A 141 -4.44 22.30 -3.05
C ILE A 141 -5.49 22.17 -1.94
N VAL A 142 -6.14 21.01 -1.88
CA VAL A 142 -7.06 20.70 -0.77
C VAL A 142 -6.20 20.41 0.45
N LYS A 143 -6.17 21.35 1.42
CA LYS A 143 -5.55 21.10 2.73
C LYS A 143 -6.16 19.83 3.31
N LYS A 144 -5.35 18.77 3.50
CA LYS A 144 -5.82 17.56 4.19
C LYS A 144 -6.43 17.99 5.51
N LYS A 145 -7.70 17.66 5.74
CA LYS A 145 -8.34 17.87 7.04
C LYS A 145 -7.45 17.19 8.09
N ARG A 146 -7.09 17.93 9.16
CA ARG A 146 -6.30 17.40 10.27
C ARG A 146 -6.93 16.07 10.69
N GLY A 147 -6.15 14.99 10.64
CA GLY A 147 -6.63 13.65 10.91
C GLY A 147 -7.35 13.58 12.26
N ARG A 148 -8.26 12.60 12.40
CA ARG A 148 -8.97 12.35 13.65
C ARG A 148 -7.95 12.26 14.78
N LYS A 149 -8.08 13.10 15.82
CA LYS A 149 -7.21 13.03 17.00
C LYS A 149 -7.14 11.56 17.46
N PRO A 150 -5.95 11.00 17.66
CA PRO A 150 -5.83 9.63 18.14
C PRO A 150 -6.63 9.53 19.44
N LYS A 151 -7.52 8.53 19.52
CA LYS A 151 -8.14 8.21 20.81
C LYS A 151 -6.99 7.84 21.74
N SER A 152 -6.80 8.63 22.79
CA SER A 152 -5.94 8.27 23.92
C SER A 152 -6.22 6.80 24.25
N ARG A 153 -5.17 5.97 24.19
CA ARG A 153 -5.24 4.59 24.63
C ARG A 153 -5.54 4.67 26.12
N LYS A 154 -6.76 4.32 26.53
CA LYS A 154 -7.09 4.22 27.96
C LYS A 154 -6.08 3.26 28.59
N LYS A 155 -5.44 3.68 29.69
CA LYS A 155 -4.56 2.79 30.46
C LYS A 155 -5.36 1.52 30.84
N PRO A 156 -4.73 0.34 30.88
CA PRO A 156 -5.42 -0.93 31.17
C PRO A 156 -6.29 -0.87 32.43
N GLU A 157 -5.82 -0.16 33.46
CA GLU A 157 -6.48 0.02 34.75
C GLU A 157 -7.87 0.72 34.63
N GLU A 158 -8.01 1.68 33.72
CA GLU A 158 -9.28 2.40 33.46
C GLU A 158 -10.31 1.52 32.73
N LEU A 159 -9.85 0.59 31.89
CA LEU A 159 -10.69 -0.39 31.21
C LEU A 159 -11.21 -1.46 32.18
N GLU A 160 -10.38 -1.89 33.12
CA GLU A 160 -10.79 -2.85 34.17
C GLU A 160 -11.81 -2.26 35.14
N LYS A 161 -11.62 -1.01 35.57
CA LYS A 161 -12.59 -0.31 36.44
C LYS A 161 -13.96 -0.18 35.75
N LYS A 162 -13.99 0.16 34.46
CA LYS A 162 -15.26 0.24 33.69
C LYS A 162 -15.93 -1.12 33.53
N LYS A 163 -15.17 -2.18 33.23
CA LYS A 163 -15.73 -3.54 33.15
C LYS A 163 -16.32 -4.01 34.48
N LYS A 164 -15.70 -3.67 35.62
CA LYS A 164 -16.24 -4.00 36.95
C LYS A 164 -17.54 -3.25 37.24
N VAL A 165 -17.60 -1.95 36.96
CA VAL A 165 -18.83 -1.15 37.17
C VAL A 165 -19.97 -1.63 36.25
N GLU A 166 -19.68 -1.96 35.00
CA GLU A 166 -20.69 -2.51 34.07
C GLU A 166 -21.15 -3.92 34.45
N ALA A 167 -20.27 -4.75 35.03
CA ALA A 167 -20.64 -6.09 35.50
C ALA A 167 -21.54 -6.04 36.74
N VAL A 168 -21.27 -5.12 37.68
CA VAL A 168 -22.09 -4.91 38.89
C VAL A 168 -23.49 -4.41 38.50
N GLY A 169 -23.58 -3.39 37.65
CA GLY A 169 -24.89 -2.87 37.20
C GLY A 169 -25.70 -3.86 36.34
N LYS A 170 -25.05 -4.83 35.67
CA LYS A 170 -25.75 -5.92 34.99
C LYS A 170 -26.22 -7.02 35.95
N ALA A 171 -25.53 -7.24 37.06
CA ALA A 171 -25.92 -8.20 38.08
C ALA A 171 -27.13 -7.69 38.88
N GLU A 172 -27.15 -6.40 39.22
CA GLU A 172 -28.25 -5.76 39.94
C GLU A 172 -29.55 -5.77 39.12
N LYS A 173 -29.49 -5.48 37.81
CA LYS A 173 -30.66 -5.54 36.90
C LYS A 173 -31.17 -6.96 36.59
N ARG A 174 -30.46 -8.00 37.03
CA ARG A 174 -30.84 -9.41 36.82
C ARG A 174 -31.40 -10.05 38.09
N ALA A 175 -31.38 -9.33 39.21
CA ALA A 175 -31.89 -9.74 40.51
C ALA A 175 -33.24 -9.07 40.87
N GLU A 176 -33.77 -8.24 39.97
CA GLU A 176 -35.11 -7.64 39.98
C GLU A 176 -35.95 -8.29 38.87
#